data_AF-A0A2A4FQR4-F1
#
_entry.id   AF-A0A2A4FQR4-F1
#
_cell.length_a   1.000
_cell.length_b   1.000
_cell.length_c   1.000
_cell.angle_alpha   90.00
_cell.angle_beta   90.00
_cell.angle_gamma   90.00
#
_symmetry.space_group_name_H-M   'P 1'
#
loop_
_entity.id
_entity.type
_entity.pdbx_description
1 polymer ?
#
loop_
_entity_poly.entity_id
_entity_poly.type
_entity_poly.pdbx_seq_one_letter_code
_entity_poly.pdbx_strand_id
1 'polypeptide(L)'
;MSRLGLNNHPDQPEWLSHVNTGVLKVKLAMAIIGISSIHLLRSFIEADMIGQPNGRITETGLLWQTVIHMAFILSALGIAWVDRMSQQKH
;
A
#
# COMPACT_ATOMS: atom_id res chain seq x y z
N MET A 1 -20.10 -17.21 -51.28
CA MET A 1 -19.41 -16.03 -50.73
C MET A 1 -19.28 -16.20 -49.22
N SER A 2 -18.18 -16.79 -48.76
CA SER A 2 -17.83 -16.77 -47.33
C SER A 2 -17.61 -15.33 -46.91
N ARG A 3 -18.45 -14.83 -46.00
CA ARG A 3 -18.16 -13.62 -45.25
C ARG A 3 -17.18 -14.00 -44.14
N LEU A 4 -15.92 -14.17 -44.52
CA LEU A 4 -14.79 -14.10 -43.59
C LEU A 4 -14.72 -12.64 -43.11
N GLY A 5 -15.53 -12.35 -42.08
CA GLY A 5 -15.59 -11.07 -41.40
C GLY A 5 -14.38 -10.90 -40.51
N LEU A 6 -13.25 -10.53 -41.11
CA LEU A 6 -12.09 -10.00 -40.39
C LEU A 6 -12.40 -8.54 -40.00
N ASN A 7 -13.21 -8.38 -38.95
CA ASN A 7 -13.40 -7.10 -38.29
C ASN A 7 -12.80 -7.15 -36.88
N ASN A 8 -11.66 -6.48 -36.78
CA ASN A 8 -11.28 -5.60 -35.67
C ASN A 8 -10.68 -6.21 -34.40
N HIS A 9 -9.34 -6.20 -34.37
CA HIS A 9 -8.49 -6.05 -33.17
C HIS A 9 -9.07 -5.11 -32.10
N PRO A 10 -8.66 -5.21 -30.81
CA PRO A 10 -8.12 -6.33 -30.06
C PRO A 10 -9.14 -6.78 -28.99
N ASP A 11 -9.25 -8.07 -28.74
CA ASP A 11 -9.77 -8.53 -27.45
C ASP A 11 -8.77 -8.04 -26.39
N GLN A 12 -8.98 -6.82 -25.86
CA GLN A 12 -8.35 -6.44 -24.61
C GLN A 12 -8.88 -7.45 -23.61
N PRO A 13 -8.03 -8.37 -23.18
CA PRO A 13 -8.54 -9.54 -22.52
C PRO A 13 -9.13 -9.08 -21.18
N GLU A 14 -10.31 -9.59 -20.86
CA GLU A 14 -11.12 -9.24 -19.68
C GLU A 14 -10.36 -9.35 -18.35
N TRP A 15 -9.25 -10.09 -18.33
CA TRP A 15 -8.33 -10.08 -17.20
C TRP A 15 -7.71 -8.69 -16.95
N LEU A 16 -7.49 -7.81 -17.93
CA LEU A 16 -6.83 -6.50 -17.72
C LEU A 16 -7.78 -5.42 -17.17
N SER A 17 -9.03 -5.38 -17.61
CA SER A 17 -10.00 -4.37 -17.18
C SER A 17 -10.61 -4.69 -15.81
N HIS A 18 -10.58 -5.97 -15.41
CA HIS A 18 -11.04 -6.49 -14.14
C HIS A 18 -9.91 -7.14 -13.31
N VAL A 19 -8.62 -6.79 -13.47
CA VAL A 19 -7.67 -6.93 -12.35
C VAL A 19 -8.02 -5.85 -11.32
N ASN A 20 -9.17 -6.03 -10.67
CA ASN A 20 -9.61 -5.48 -9.40
C ASN A 20 -8.69 -4.39 -8.83
N THR A 21 -8.71 -3.22 -9.45
CA THR A 21 -7.74 -2.16 -9.16
C THR A 21 -7.87 -1.67 -7.72
N GLY A 22 -9.05 -1.81 -7.12
CA GLY A 22 -9.28 -1.63 -5.68
C GLY A 22 -8.50 -2.63 -4.83
N VAL A 23 -8.63 -3.94 -5.08
CA VAL A 23 -7.89 -4.97 -4.31
C VAL A 23 -6.38 -4.88 -4.53
N LEU A 24 -5.91 -4.50 -5.73
CA LEU A 24 -4.49 -4.29 -5.96
C LEU A 24 -3.94 -3.12 -5.12
N LYS A 25 -4.66 -1.99 -5.07
CA LYS A 25 -4.29 -0.83 -4.24
C LYS A 25 -4.27 -1.19 -2.75
N VAL A 26 -5.27 -1.94 -2.27
CA VAL A 26 -5.35 -2.38 -0.88
C VAL A 26 -4.20 -3.32 -0.53
N LYS A 27 -3.90 -4.31 -1.38
CA LYS A 27 -2.77 -5.24 -1.17
C LYS A 27 -1.43 -4.52 -1.13
N LEU A 28 -1.23 -3.55 -2.02
CA LEU A 28 -0.02 -2.74 -2.04
C LEU A 28 0.11 -1.90 -0.76
N ALA A 29 -0.95 -1.23 -0.33
CA ALA A 29 -0.95 -0.45 0.91
C ALA A 29 -0.63 -1.34 2.13
N MET A 30 -1.23 -2.53 2.22
CA MET A 30 -0.96 -3.48 3.29
C MET A 30 0.50 -3.96 3.30
N ALA A 31 1.10 -4.22 2.13
CA ALA A 31 2.51 -4.60 2.03
C ALA A 31 3.43 -3.48 2.53
N ILE A 32 3.17 -2.23 2.16
CA ILE A 32 3.96 -1.07 2.59
C ILE A 32 3.85 -0.87 4.10
N ILE A 33 2.64 -0.94 4.66
CA ILE A 33 2.41 -0.84 6.11
C ILE A 33 3.17 -1.96 6.83
N GLY A 34 3.07 -3.21 6.37
CA GLY A 34 3.75 -4.34 6.98
C GLY A 34 5.28 -4.19 7.03
N ILE A 35 5.90 -3.77 5.92
CA ILE A 35 7.35 -3.51 5.86
C ILE A 35 7.73 -2.40 6.87
N SER A 36 6.95 -1.31 6.90
CA SER A 36 7.17 -0.21 7.83
C SER A 36 6.99 -0.62 9.30
N SER A 37 6.03 -1.51 9.62
CA SER A 37 5.85 -2.07 10.96
C SER A 37 7.05 -2.89 11.43
N ILE A 38 7.67 -3.67 10.54
CA ILE A 38 8.89 -4.43 10.87
C ILE A 38 10.04 -3.49 11.25
N HIS A 39 10.16 -2.36 10.56
CA HIS A 39 11.16 -1.34 10.91
C HIS A 39 10.88 -0.72 12.28
N LEU A 40 9.61 -0.40 12.58
CA LEU A 40 9.21 0.08 13.92
C LEU A 40 9.47 -0.94 15.02
N LEU A 41 9.19 -2.21 14.76
CA LEU A 41 9.45 -3.26 15.73
C LEU A 41 10.95 -3.40 16.02
N ARG A 42 11.80 -3.37 15.00
CA ARG A 42 13.26 -3.34 15.18
C ARG A 42 13.68 -2.15 16.04
N SER A 43 13.23 -0.94 15.70
CA SER A 43 13.60 0.25 16.45
C SER A 43 13.07 0.27 17.87
N PHE A 44 11.92 -0.36 18.11
CA PHE A 44 11.33 -0.52 19.43
C PHE A 44 12.14 -1.47 20.31
N ILE A 45 12.59 -2.61 19.77
CA ILE A 45 13.44 -3.57 20.51
C ILE A 45 14.77 -2.92 20.92
N GLU A 46 15.30 -2.03 20.08
CA GLU A 46 16.55 -1.31 20.32
C GLU A 46 16.34 0.03 21.06
N ALA A 47 15.12 0.36 21.51
CA ALA A 47 14.79 1.66 22.10
C ALA A 47 15.55 1.96 23.41
N ASP A 48 15.85 0.94 24.22
CA ASP A 48 16.65 1.08 25.45
C ASP A 48 18.09 1.52 25.17
N MET A 49 18.56 1.41 23.92
CA MET A 49 19.90 1.87 23.50
C MET A 49 19.94 3.35 23.14
N ILE A 50 18.79 4.05 23.11
CA ILE A 50 18.73 5.47 22.81
C ILE A 50 19.52 6.26 23.87
N GLY A 51 20.41 7.14 23.42
CA GLY A 51 21.27 7.96 24.30
C GLY A 51 22.51 7.23 24.84
N GLN A 52 22.68 5.94 24.55
CA GLN A 52 23.91 5.22 24.89
C GLN A 52 25.03 5.53 23.89
N PRO A 53 26.32 5.50 24.31
CA PRO A 53 27.45 5.82 23.44
C PRO A 53 27.56 4.92 22.19
N ASN A 54 27.00 3.71 22.24
CA ASN A 54 26.96 2.76 21.13
C ASN A 54 25.54 2.57 20.54
N GLY A 55 24.59 3.44 20.90
CA GLY A 55 23.22 3.41 20.41
C GLY A 55 23.16 3.74 18.92
N ARG A 56 22.48 2.90 18.14
CA ARG A 56 22.33 3.08 16.68
C ARG A 56 21.05 3.82 16.31
N ILE A 57 20.19 4.10 17.29
CA ILE A 57 18.87 4.68 17.11
C ILE A 57 18.79 5.99 17.88
N THR A 58 18.12 6.97 17.30
CA THR A 58 17.88 8.28 17.90
C THR A 58 16.38 8.48 18.13
N GLU A 59 16.03 9.26 19.15
CA GLU A 59 14.64 9.65 19.41
C GLU A 59 14.00 10.28 18.17
N THR A 60 14.71 11.20 17.51
CA THR A 60 14.27 11.84 16.27
C THR A 60 14.00 10.82 15.16
N GLY A 61 14.89 9.83 14.99
CA GLY A 61 14.72 8.78 13.99
C GLY A 61 13.49 7.91 14.28
N LEU A 62 13.30 7.49 15.53
CA LEU A 62 12.12 6.73 15.95
C LEU A 62 10.83 7.54 15.74
N LEU A 63 10.83 8.82 16.13
CA LEU A 63 9.68 9.71 15.95
C LEU A 63 9.28 9.85 14.49
N TRP A 64 10.23 10.10 13.58
CA TRP A 64 9.95 10.17 12.15
C TRP A 64 9.44 8.84 11.58
N GLN A 65 9.99 7.72 12.05
CA GLN A 65 9.52 6.40 11.64
C GLN A 65 8.07 6.17 12.06
N THR A 66 7.69 6.59 13.28
CA THR A 66 6.30 6.52 13.75
C THR A 66 5.39 7.45 12.96
N VAL A 67 5.80 8.70 12.70
CA VAL A 67 5.02 9.67 11.91
C VAL A 67 4.77 9.14 10.49
N ILE A 68 5.80 8.61 9.83
CA ILE A 68 5.67 8.04 8.48
C ILE A 68 4.75 6.81 8.50
N HIS A 69 4.87 5.95 9.50
CA HIS A 69 3.98 4.79 9.64
C HIS A 69 2.51 5.20 9.80
N MET A 70 2.25 6.21 10.62
CA MET A 70 0.91 6.78 10.76
C MET A 70 0.41 7.37 9.44
N ALA A 71 1.27 8.03 8.65
CA ALA A 71 0.91 8.53 7.33
C ALA A 71 0.52 7.38 6.36
N PHE A 72 1.20 6.24 6.42
CA PHE A 72 0.81 5.05 5.62
C PHE A 72 -0.54 4.48 6.04
N ILE A 73 -0.81 4.39 7.35
CA ILE A 73 -2.13 3.94 7.86
C ILE A 73 -3.23 4.90 7.40
N LEU A 74 -3.03 6.21 7.58
CA LEU A 74 -4.00 7.23 7.15
C LEU A 74 -4.25 7.18 5.64
N SER A 75 -3.21 6.95 4.85
CA SER A 75 -3.32 6.79 3.40
C SER A 75 -4.14 5.55 3.03
N ALA A 76 -3.92 4.42 3.71
CA ALA A 76 -4.69 3.20 3.49
C ALA A 76 -6.17 3.36 3.88
N LEU A 77 -6.45 4.06 4.98
CA LEU A 77 -7.82 4.43 5.38
C LEU A 77 -8.49 5.33 4.34
N GLY A 78 -7.76 6.32 3.79
CA GLY A 78 -8.25 7.18 2.72
C GLY A 78 -8.58 6.41 1.44
N ILE A 79 -7.73 5.46 1.05
CA ILE A 79 -7.99 4.56 -0.10
C ILE A 79 -9.25 3.72 0.15
N ALA A 80 -9.38 3.12 1.33
CA ALA A 80 -10.56 2.33 1.70
C ALA A 80 -11.85 3.17 1.72
N TRP A 81 -11.76 4.43 2.18
CA TRP A 81 -12.88 5.36 2.20
C TRP A 81 -13.34 5.75 0.79
N VAL A 82 -12.40 6.11 -0.09
CA VAL A 82 -12.70 6.44 -1.49
C VAL A 82 -13.29 5.24 -2.23
N ASP A 83 -12.73 4.05 -2.02
CA ASP A 83 -13.23 2.81 -2.62
C ASP A 83 -14.68 2.53 -2.18
N ARG A 84 -14.97 2.68 -0.87
CA ARG A 84 -16.33 2.53 -0.32
C ARG A 84 -17.33 3.51 -0.94
N MET A 85 -16.97 4.78 -1.10
CA MET A 85 -17.86 5.77 -1.74
C MET A 85 -18.10 5.48 -3.22
N SER A 86 -17.10 4.95 -3.92
CA SER A 86 -17.23 4.58 -5.34
C SER A 86 -18.17 3.40 -5.55
N GLN A 87 -18.17 2.42 -4.62
CA GLN A 87 -19.06 1.26 -4.69
C GLN A 87 -20.52 1.58 -4.31
N GLN A 88 -20.78 2.65 -3.56
CA GLN A 88 -22.15 3.09 -3.23
C GLN A 88 -22.85 3.85 -4.38
N LYS A 89 -22.11 4.29 -5.40
CA LYS A 89 -22.65 5.07 -6.54
C LYS A 89 -23.02 4.23 -7.77
N HIS A 90 -22.87 2.91 -7.69
CA HIS A 90 -23.35 1.94 -8.68
C HIS A 90 -24.39 1.03 -8.04
#